data_AF-A0A7R7AWF1-F1
#
_entry.id   AF-A0A7R7AWF1-F1
#
_cell.length_a   1.000
_cell.length_b   1.000
_cell.length_c   1.000
_cell.angle_alpha   90.00
_cell.angle_beta   90.00
_cell.angle_gamma   90.00
#
_symmetry.space_group_name_H-M   'P 1'
#
loop_
_entity.id
_entity.type
_entity.pdbx_description
1 polymer ?
#
loop_
_entity_poly.entity_id
_entity_poly.type
_entity_poly.pdbx_seq_one_letter_code
_entity_poly.pdbx_strand_id
1 'polypeptide(L)'
;MQDTNEIAGIICAEEEVYATVGKLCQYFDLPGPNPGSIERCCDKFAQRQLLADANIPIPAYRLAANARDVKSSAAEIGLPVVLKPAVGSGSIGVRLCRTVDELDEHSTYLLGGKHVWQSSPKILVEEFAQGPLYLAYTMGDEVVGIGSGDFSPPPYFVCRETIFPAVLTDDEHKRIADVSLSCLRALDLGWGPTNIELRRTKLGPVVIEVNPRLANAPHSQLIQLAYGIDLITEHIKLVIGGKWNLRKRRSHSAAVRSLLPDRDGILDWIRGDRRAAAVSGVAEVKLFVEPKTPIVRKGDYRDKIAYIVAASPSHARTGAILQRAVDSIDWSITPFPAQPSDNSI
;
A
#
# COMPACT_ATOMS: atom_id res chain seq x y z
N MET A 1 6.64 41.95 -21.45
CA MET A 1 7.13 40.56 -21.30
C MET A 1 5.99 39.80 -20.68
N GLN A 2 5.53 38.74 -21.34
CA GLN A 2 4.32 38.00 -21.00
C GLN A 2 4.34 37.48 -19.56
N ASP A 3 3.24 37.69 -18.86
CA ASP A 3 2.88 37.09 -17.58
C ASP A 3 3.15 35.58 -17.61
N THR A 4 4.20 35.14 -16.93
CA THR A 4 4.39 33.74 -16.62
C THR A 4 3.35 33.35 -15.59
N ASN A 5 2.43 32.45 -15.92
CA ASN A 5 1.55 31.79 -14.96
C ASN A 5 2.39 31.28 -13.77
N GLU A 6 2.35 31.98 -12.64
CA GLU A 6 3.11 31.62 -11.44
C GLU A 6 2.60 30.28 -10.90
N ILE A 7 3.49 29.29 -10.82
CA ILE A 7 3.18 27.98 -10.24
C ILE A 7 3.08 28.16 -8.73
N ALA A 8 1.89 27.96 -8.17
CA ALA A 8 1.66 28.12 -6.71
C ALA A 8 2.16 26.92 -5.88
N GLY A 9 2.43 25.78 -6.49
CA GLY A 9 2.84 24.56 -5.79
C GLY A 9 2.89 23.34 -6.70
N ILE A 10 3.63 22.31 -6.30
CA ILE A 10 3.83 21.06 -7.04
C ILE A 10 3.49 19.89 -6.13
N ILE A 11 2.65 18.97 -6.61
CA ILE A 11 2.19 17.81 -5.85
C ILE A 11 2.07 16.61 -6.77
N CYS A 12 2.41 15.43 -6.27
CA CYS A 12 2.09 14.16 -6.88
C CYS A 12 1.74 13.14 -5.79
N ALA A 13 0.87 12.19 -6.11
CA ALA A 13 0.57 11.05 -5.24
C ALA A 13 1.42 9.80 -5.58
N GLU A 14 2.11 9.81 -6.73
CA GLU A 14 2.92 8.69 -7.18
C GLU A 14 4.30 8.71 -6.53
N GLU A 15 4.65 7.59 -5.90
CA GLU A 15 5.90 7.42 -5.15
C GLU A 15 7.14 7.61 -6.02
N GLU A 16 7.11 7.06 -7.24
CA GLU A 16 8.25 7.02 -8.17
C GLU A 16 8.74 8.41 -8.58
N VAL A 17 7.87 9.42 -8.49
CA VAL A 17 8.19 10.80 -8.88
C VAL A 17 8.18 11.77 -7.70
N TYR A 18 7.90 11.32 -6.48
CA TYR A 18 7.74 12.22 -5.35
C TYR A 18 9.06 12.89 -4.91
N ALA A 19 10.19 12.20 -5.09
CA ALA A 19 11.51 12.81 -4.95
C ALA A 19 11.75 13.91 -5.98
N THR A 20 11.31 13.69 -7.23
CA THR A 20 11.37 14.70 -8.30
C THR A 20 10.51 15.91 -7.96
N VAL A 21 9.32 15.72 -7.36
CA VAL A 21 8.50 16.83 -6.85
C VAL A 21 9.27 17.66 -5.82
N GLY A 22 9.96 17.03 -4.86
CA GLY A 22 10.81 17.74 -3.89
C GLY A 22 11.93 18.55 -4.55
N LYS A 23 12.60 18.00 -5.57
CA LYS A 23 13.64 18.71 -6.34
C LYS A 23 13.08 19.90 -7.11
N LEU A 24 11.90 19.76 -7.72
CA LEU A 24 11.24 20.85 -8.42
C LEU A 24 10.80 21.94 -7.43
N CYS A 25 10.29 21.57 -6.26
CA CYS A 25 9.96 22.54 -5.21
C CYS A 25 11.20 23.34 -4.79
N GLN A 26 12.34 22.69 -4.57
CA GLN A 26 13.60 23.39 -4.29
C GLN A 26 14.05 24.30 -5.44
N TYR A 27 13.90 23.86 -6.70
CA TYR A 27 14.29 24.64 -7.87
C TYR A 27 13.45 25.91 -8.06
N PHE A 28 12.13 25.82 -7.79
CA PHE A 28 11.20 26.94 -7.91
C PHE A 28 10.99 27.73 -6.60
N ASP A 29 11.75 27.42 -5.55
CA ASP A 29 11.59 28.00 -4.20
C ASP A 29 10.16 27.88 -3.64
N LEU A 30 9.56 26.70 -3.82
CA LEU A 30 8.21 26.36 -3.36
C LEU A 30 8.25 25.46 -2.11
N PRO A 31 7.21 25.51 -1.27
CA PRO A 31 7.02 24.53 -0.19
C PRO A 31 6.99 23.11 -0.75
N GLY A 32 7.78 22.21 -0.17
CA GLY A 32 7.89 20.84 -0.66
C GLY A 32 8.59 19.89 0.31
N PRO A 33 8.52 18.58 0.05
CA PRO A 33 9.21 17.58 0.85
C PRO A 33 10.72 17.64 0.60
N ASN A 34 11.53 17.21 1.58
CA ASN A 34 12.98 17.03 1.39
C ASN A 34 13.23 15.87 0.42
N PRO A 35 13.75 16.12 -0.81
CA PRO A 35 13.90 15.08 -1.81
C PRO A 35 14.86 13.97 -1.38
N GLY A 36 15.92 14.28 -0.64
CA GLY A 36 16.86 13.27 -0.15
C GLY A 36 16.22 12.34 0.89
N SER A 37 15.32 12.87 1.73
CA SER A 37 14.55 12.06 2.67
C SER A 37 13.54 11.16 1.96
N ILE A 38 12.88 11.66 0.91
CA ILE A 38 12.00 10.84 0.07
C ILE A 38 12.77 9.70 -0.60
N GLU A 39 13.92 9.97 -1.23
CA GLU A 39 14.74 8.96 -1.91
C GLU A 39 15.16 7.84 -0.96
N ARG A 40 15.66 8.19 0.24
CA ARG A 40 16.05 7.20 1.26
C ARG A 40 14.85 6.42 1.80
N CYS A 41 13.68 7.04 1.87
CA CYS A 41 12.46 6.37 2.30
C CYS A 41 11.95 5.39 1.22
N CYS A 42 12.02 5.73 -0.06
CA CYS A 42 11.52 4.88 -1.15
C CYS A 42 12.44 3.68 -1.45
N ASP A 43 13.74 3.75 -1.15
CA ASP A 43 14.61 2.57 -1.12
C ASP A 43 14.37 1.81 0.20
N LYS A 44 13.68 0.68 0.13
CA LYS A 44 13.32 -0.14 1.29
C LYS A 44 14.54 -0.62 2.07
N PHE A 45 15.69 -0.84 1.43
CA PHE A 45 16.90 -1.23 2.16
C PHE A 45 17.46 -0.03 2.95
N ALA A 46 17.57 1.14 2.33
CA ALA A 46 17.99 2.36 3.03
C ALA A 46 17.02 2.71 4.17
N GLN A 47 15.71 2.57 3.94
CA GLN A 47 14.67 2.73 4.95
C GLN A 47 14.91 1.79 6.13
N ARG A 48 15.20 0.51 5.89
CA ARG A 48 15.49 -0.46 6.97
C ARG A 48 16.73 -0.09 7.78
N GLN A 49 17.79 0.39 7.13
CA GLN A 49 19.01 0.82 7.82
C GLN A 49 18.71 1.98 8.77
N LEU A 50 18.05 3.03 8.27
CA LEU A 50 17.71 4.21 9.08
C LEU A 50 16.77 3.88 10.25
N LEU A 51 15.78 3.01 10.02
CA LEU A 51 14.88 2.54 11.08
C LEU A 51 15.63 1.68 12.12
N ALA A 52 16.55 0.82 11.69
CA ALA A 52 17.38 0.00 12.56
C ALA A 52 18.28 0.86 13.46
N ASP A 53 18.97 1.84 12.88
CA ASP A 53 19.86 2.77 13.59
C ASP A 53 19.10 3.58 14.65
N ALA A 54 17.82 3.86 14.39
CA ALA A 54 16.91 4.51 15.34
C ALA A 54 16.24 3.56 16.36
N ASN A 55 16.61 2.27 16.38
CA ASN A 55 16.02 1.24 17.23
C ASN A 55 14.50 1.08 17.04
N ILE A 56 13.99 1.33 15.84
CA ILE A 56 12.58 1.14 15.51
C ILE A 56 12.34 -0.34 15.19
N PRO A 57 11.31 -0.99 15.76
CA PRO A 57 11.03 -2.39 15.48
C PRO A 57 10.72 -2.64 14.01
N ILE A 58 11.56 -3.45 13.36
CA ILE A 58 11.48 -3.87 11.95
C ILE A 58 11.77 -5.38 11.88
N PRO A 59 11.34 -6.08 10.81
CA PRO A 59 11.72 -7.47 10.61
C PRO A 59 13.23 -7.60 10.42
N ALA A 60 13.81 -8.75 10.79
CA ALA A 60 15.19 -9.06 10.39
C ALA A 60 15.30 -9.01 8.86
N TYR A 61 16.37 -8.41 8.33
CA TYR A 61 16.49 -8.16 6.89
C TYR A 61 17.92 -8.34 6.38
N ARG A 62 18.03 -8.70 5.10
CA ARG A 62 19.28 -8.76 4.34
C ARG A 62 19.05 -8.29 2.91
N LEU A 63 20.09 -7.75 2.29
CA LEU A 63 20.08 -7.37 0.88
C LEU A 63 20.78 -8.45 0.06
N ALA A 64 20.15 -8.85 -1.04
CA ALA A 64 20.66 -9.82 -1.98
C ALA A 64 20.70 -9.23 -3.40
N ALA A 65 21.81 -9.42 -4.12
CA ALA A 65 21.96 -8.98 -5.50
C ALA A 65 21.79 -10.14 -6.51
N ASN A 66 21.87 -11.39 -6.05
CA ASN A 66 21.79 -12.58 -6.88
C ASN A 66 21.18 -13.76 -6.11
N ALA A 67 20.90 -14.87 -6.81
CA ALA A 67 20.25 -16.05 -6.21
C ALA A 67 21.05 -16.70 -5.07
N ARG A 68 22.39 -16.65 -5.11
CA ARG A 68 23.23 -17.18 -4.02
C ARG A 68 23.08 -16.33 -2.77
N ASP A 69 23.08 -15.01 -2.91
CA ASP A 69 22.88 -14.08 -1.79
C ASP A 69 21.49 -14.28 -1.16
N VAL A 70 20.45 -14.49 -1.99
CA VAL A 70 19.09 -14.77 -1.53
C VAL A 70 19.07 -16.03 -0.65
N LYS A 71 19.67 -17.14 -1.13
CA LYS A 71 19.78 -18.40 -0.37
C LYS A 71 20.50 -18.22 0.96
N SER A 72 21.66 -17.56 0.92
CA SER A 72 22.46 -17.30 2.13
C SER A 72 21.70 -16.45 3.14
N SER A 73 21.03 -15.39 2.66
CA SER A 73 20.22 -14.50 3.50
C SER A 73 19.03 -15.21 4.14
N ALA A 74 18.33 -16.05 3.37
CA ALA A 74 17.21 -16.84 3.89
C ALA A 74 17.66 -17.90 4.90
N ALA A 75 18.83 -18.51 4.71
CA ALA A 75 19.42 -19.45 5.66
C ALA A 75 19.82 -18.77 6.99
N GLU A 76 20.30 -17.52 6.93
CA GLU A 76 20.66 -16.73 8.10
C GLU A 76 19.43 -16.26 8.90
N ILE A 77 18.40 -15.76 8.21
CA ILE A 77 17.16 -15.27 8.84
C ILE A 77 16.28 -16.42 9.33
N GLY A 78 16.19 -17.50 8.54
CA GLY A 78 15.27 -18.62 8.76
C GLY A 78 13.94 -18.46 8.03
N LEU A 79 13.44 -19.57 7.47
CA LEU A 79 12.14 -19.61 6.78
C LEU A 79 10.96 -19.56 7.78
N PRO A 80 9.80 -18.98 7.39
CA PRO A 80 9.52 -18.36 6.10
C PRO A 80 10.07 -16.93 5.99
N VAL A 81 10.50 -16.54 4.78
CA VAL A 81 10.99 -15.18 4.48
C VAL A 81 10.13 -14.51 3.41
N VAL A 82 10.08 -13.19 3.43
CA VAL A 82 9.49 -12.36 2.37
C VAL A 82 10.60 -11.89 1.43
N LEU A 83 10.43 -12.14 0.14
CA LEU A 83 11.28 -11.60 -0.91
C LEU A 83 10.55 -10.43 -1.56
N LYS A 84 11.23 -9.29 -1.69
CA LYS A 84 10.69 -8.14 -2.40
C LYS A 84 11.78 -7.29 -3.05
N PRO A 85 11.48 -6.62 -4.17
CA PRO A 85 12.34 -5.56 -4.69
C PRO A 85 12.60 -4.47 -3.63
N ALA A 86 13.82 -3.93 -3.60
CA ALA A 86 14.16 -2.82 -2.71
C ALA A 86 13.45 -1.50 -3.11
N VAL A 87 13.12 -1.34 -4.38
CA VAL A 87 12.39 -0.18 -4.92
C VAL A 87 11.13 -0.66 -5.62
N GLY A 88 10.04 0.10 -5.51
CA GLY A 88 8.75 -0.19 -6.12
C GLY A 88 7.61 -0.22 -5.09
N SER A 89 6.38 -0.31 -5.57
CA SER A 89 5.18 -0.19 -4.73
C SER A 89 4.10 -1.22 -5.09
N GLY A 90 2.99 -1.22 -4.34
CA GLY A 90 1.79 -2.00 -4.69
C GLY A 90 1.94 -3.52 -4.55
N SER A 91 2.88 -3.98 -3.72
CA SER A 91 3.21 -5.41 -3.56
C SER A 91 3.76 -6.09 -4.83
N ILE A 92 4.19 -5.34 -5.84
CA ILE A 92 4.77 -5.91 -7.06
C ILE A 92 6.06 -6.68 -6.71
N GLY A 93 6.11 -7.95 -7.11
CA GLY A 93 7.28 -8.81 -6.86
C GLY A 93 7.48 -9.21 -5.40
N VAL A 94 6.49 -8.97 -4.53
CA VAL A 94 6.52 -9.37 -3.13
C VAL A 94 5.93 -10.78 -2.97
N ARG A 95 6.69 -11.71 -2.39
CA ARG A 95 6.21 -13.08 -2.13
C ARG A 95 6.73 -13.61 -0.80
N LEU A 96 5.86 -14.30 -0.06
CA LEU A 96 6.26 -15.13 1.07
C LEU A 96 6.77 -16.48 0.55
N CYS A 97 8.01 -16.80 0.86
CA CYS A 97 8.65 -18.08 0.56
C CYS A 97 8.76 -18.90 1.86
N ARG A 98 8.07 -20.04 1.90
CA ARG A 98 8.03 -20.97 3.03
C ARG A 98 9.01 -22.11 2.90
N THR A 99 9.43 -22.41 1.67
CA THR A 99 10.39 -23.47 1.34
C THR A 99 11.54 -22.90 0.52
N VAL A 100 12.63 -23.66 0.44
CA VAL A 100 13.76 -23.33 -0.45
C VAL A 100 13.34 -23.38 -1.92
N ASP A 101 12.43 -24.27 -2.29
CA ASP A 101 11.93 -24.34 -3.68
C ASP A 101 11.13 -23.07 -4.04
N GLU A 102 10.26 -22.59 -3.14
CA GLU A 102 9.53 -21.33 -3.34
C GLU A 102 10.47 -20.12 -3.38
N LEU A 103 11.58 -20.17 -2.63
CA LEU A 103 12.65 -19.16 -2.65
C LEU A 103 13.36 -19.13 -4.01
N ASP A 104 13.70 -20.31 -4.54
CA ASP A 104 14.41 -20.47 -5.81
C ASP A 104 13.53 -20.06 -7.00
N GLU A 105 12.27 -20.47 -6.99
CA GLU A 105 11.28 -20.08 -8.00
C GLU A 105 11.13 -18.55 -8.06
N HIS A 106 10.95 -17.90 -6.90
CA HIS A 106 10.71 -16.46 -6.86
C HIS A 106 11.96 -15.64 -7.12
N SER A 107 13.13 -16.08 -6.64
CA SER A 107 14.40 -15.44 -6.97
C SER A 107 14.68 -15.50 -8.48
N THR A 108 14.36 -16.62 -9.14
CA THR A 108 14.44 -16.77 -10.59
C THR A 108 13.47 -15.82 -11.30
N TYR A 109 12.24 -15.66 -10.80
CA TYR A 109 11.29 -14.69 -11.34
C TYR A 109 11.80 -13.25 -11.26
N LEU A 110 12.33 -12.83 -10.10
CA LEU A 110 12.83 -11.47 -9.88
C LEU A 110 14.10 -11.18 -10.70
N LEU A 111 15.00 -12.15 -10.84
CA LEU A 111 16.27 -11.97 -11.56
C LEU A 111 16.20 -12.31 -13.05
N GLY A 112 15.20 -13.08 -13.48
CA GLY A 112 15.08 -13.63 -14.84
C GLY A 112 14.48 -12.67 -15.88
N GLY A 113 14.56 -11.35 -15.66
CA GLY A 113 14.13 -10.32 -16.62
C GLY A 113 12.62 -10.12 -16.78
N LYS A 114 11.78 -10.95 -16.13
CA LYS A 114 10.31 -10.77 -16.10
C LYS A 114 9.88 -9.63 -15.17
N HIS A 115 10.65 -9.38 -14.11
CA HIS A 115 10.50 -8.20 -13.28
C HIS A 115 11.28 -7.04 -13.88
N VAL A 116 10.62 -5.89 -14.05
CA VAL A 116 11.24 -4.69 -14.62
C VAL A 116 11.92 -3.93 -13.49
N TRP A 117 13.24 -3.89 -13.52
CA TRP A 117 14.05 -3.12 -12.58
C TRP A 117 14.36 -1.73 -13.13
N GLN A 118 14.26 -0.70 -12.28
CA GLN A 118 14.71 0.66 -12.62
C GLN A 118 16.24 0.81 -12.54
N SER A 119 16.91 -0.06 -11.77
CA SER A 119 18.36 -0.09 -11.55
C SER A 119 18.87 -1.54 -11.46
N SER A 120 20.14 -1.75 -11.11
CA SER A 120 20.63 -3.11 -10.80
C SER A 120 19.73 -3.81 -9.77
N PRO A 121 19.41 -5.11 -9.94
CA PRO A 121 18.55 -5.85 -9.03
C PRO A 121 19.03 -5.79 -7.58
N LYS A 122 18.11 -5.38 -6.70
CA LYS A 122 18.30 -5.33 -5.25
C LYS A 122 17.09 -5.99 -4.61
N ILE A 123 17.26 -7.19 -4.08
CA ILE A 123 16.20 -7.97 -3.45
C ILE A 123 16.37 -7.89 -1.95
N LEU A 124 15.36 -7.41 -1.27
CA LEU A 124 15.28 -7.45 0.19
C LEU A 124 14.70 -8.81 0.60
N VAL A 125 15.42 -9.51 1.46
CA VAL A 125 15.01 -10.76 2.10
C VAL A 125 14.71 -10.45 3.56
N GLU A 126 13.47 -10.66 3.98
CA GLU A 126 13.01 -10.28 5.33
C GLU A 126 12.37 -11.43 6.08
N GLU A 127 12.50 -11.42 7.40
CA GLU A 127 11.65 -12.21 8.30
C GLU A 127 10.17 -11.89 8.03
N PHE A 128 9.33 -12.92 8.02
CA PHE A 128 7.90 -12.71 7.95
C PHE A 128 7.32 -12.31 9.31
N ALA A 129 7.14 -11.01 9.52
CA ALA A 129 6.41 -10.48 10.67
C ALA A 129 4.95 -10.97 10.64
N GLN A 130 4.53 -11.74 11.64
CA GLN A 130 3.18 -12.29 11.72
C GLN A 130 2.25 -11.41 12.57
N GLY A 131 1.02 -11.24 12.10
CA GLY A 131 -0.05 -10.57 12.84
C GLY A 131 -0.91 -9.62 11.99
N PRO A 132 -1.94 -9.00 12.58
CA PRO A 132 -2.81 -8.04 11.91
C PRO A 132 -2.02 -6.84 11.37
N LEU A 133 -2.43 -6.33 10.21
CA LEU A 133 -1.83 -5.16 9.58
C LEU A 133 -2.63 -3.89 9.91
N TYR A 134 -1.92 -2.82 10.21
CA TYR A 134 -2.44 -1.49 10.46
C TYR A 134 -1.78 -0.47 9.54
N LEU A 135 -2.55 0.54 9.17
CA LEU A 135 -2.14 1.65 8.31
C LEU A 135 -2.30 2.93 9.11
N ALA A 136 -1.18 3.55 9.52
CA ALA A 136 -1.20 4.85 10.17
C ALA A 136 -1.06 5.95 9.12
N TYR A 137 -1.96 6.92 9.16
CA TYR A 137 -1.98 8.05 8.24
C TYR A 137 -1.59 9.32 8.98
N THR A 138 -0.62 10.07 8.47
CA THR A 138 -0.14 11.30 9.09
C THR A 138 -0.21 12.48 8.13
N MET A 139 -0.11 13.69 8.67
CA MET A 139 0.17 14.93 7.96
C MET A 139 1.12 15.75 8.83
N GLY A 140 2.34 15.98 8.34
CA GLY A 140 3.44 16.42 9.19
C GLY A 140 3.65 15.45 10.35
N ASP A 141 3.80 15.99 11.56
CA ASP A 141 3.99 15.21 12.79
C ASP A 141 2.67 14.85 13.51
N GLU A 142 1.52 14.98 12.84
CA GLU A 142 0.22 14.63 13.41
C GLU A 142 -0.31 13.31 12.82
N VAL A 143 -0.71 12.38 13.70
CA VAL A 143 -1.41 11.16 13.30
C VAL A 143 -2.89 11.47 13.09
N VAL A 144 -3.35 11.40 11.84
CA VAL A 144 -4.74 11.62 11.44
C VAL A 144 -5.64 10.49 11.95
N GLY A 145 -5.12 9.25 11.86
CA GLY A 145 -5.76 8.06 12.41
C GLY A 145 -5.11 6.78 11.91
N ILE A 146 -5.60 5.67 12.42
CA ILE A 146 -5.10 4.33 12.10
C ILE A 146 -6.26 3.51 11.53
N GLY A 147 -6.04 2.89 10.37
CA GLY A 147 -6.92 1.89 9.77
C GLY A 147 -6.38 0.47 9.92
N SER A 148 -7.23 -0.54 9.74
CA SER A 148 -6.83 -1.95 9.67
C SER A 148 -6.87 -2.42 8.22
N GLY A 149 -5.84 -3.16 7.80
CA GLY A 149 -5.78 -3.78 6.47
C GLY A 149 -5.95 -5.30 6.53
N ASP A 150 -6.76 -5.85 5.63
CA ASP A 150 -6.82 -7.28 5.31
C ASP A 150 -6.26 -7.52 3.91
N PHE A 151 -5.35 -8.48 3.80
CA PHE A 151 -4.59 -8.77 2.59
C PHE A 151 -4.89 -10.20 2.15
N SER A 152 -4.65 -10.50 0.87
CA SER A 152 -4.79 -11.86 0.35
C SER A 152 -3.99 -12.86 1.17
N PRO A 153 -4.47 -14.11 1.31
CA PRO A 153 -3.68 -15.16 1.92
C PRO A 153 -2.31 -15.30 1.22
N PRO A 154 -1.23 -15.59 1.96
CA PRO A 154 0.07 -15.77 1.35
C PRO A 154 0.05 -16.97 0.38
N PRO A 155 0.83 -16.92 -0.71
CA PRO A 155 2.14 -16.28 -0.73
C PRO A 155 2.14 -14.81 -1.15
N TYR A 156 1.02 -14.27 -1.60
CA TYR A 156 0.89 -12.89 -2.09
C TYR A 156 0.30 -11.93 -1.05
N PHE A 157 0.48 -10.63 -1.29
CA PHE A 157 0.06 -9.57 -0.38
C PHE A 157 -0.79 -8.51 -1.10
N VAL A 158 -1.89 -8.93 -1.72
CA VAL A 158 -2.84 -8.02 -2.36
C VAL A 158 -3.80 -7.47 -1.31
N CYS A 159 -3.85 -6.15 -1.11
CA CYS A 159 -4.80 -5.53 -0.19
C CYS A 159 -6.24 -5.81 -0.64
N ARG A 160 -6.98 -6.56 0.18
CA ARG A 160 -8.38 -6.96 -0.05
C ARG A 160 -9.34 -6.01 0.60
N GLU A 161 -9.09 -5.63 1.84
CA GLU A 161 -9.95 -4.72 2.58
C GLU A 161 -9.14 -3.75 3.42
N THR A 162 -9.67 -2.54 3.56
CA THR A 162 -9.21 -1.60 4.58
C THR A 162 -10.43 -1.03 5.29
N ILE A 163 -10.39 -0.98 6.61
CA ILE A 163 -11.40 -0.34 7.45
C ILE A 163 -10.75 0.79 8.23
N PHE A 164 -11.43 1.93 8.31
CA PHE A 164 -10.99 3.10 9.03
C PHE A 164 -12.13 3.74 9.85
N PRO A 165 -11.88 4.12 11.11
CA PRO A 165 -10.71 3.78 11.90
C PRO A 165 -10.69 2.29 12.29
N ALA A 166 -9.52 1.78 12.65
CA ALA A 166 -9.35 0.46 13.25
C ALA A 166 -9.98 0.41 14.64
N VAL A 167 -10.50 -0.75 15.02
CA VAL A 167 -10.93 -1.02 16.41
C VAL A 167 -9.69 -1.37 17.23
N LEU A 168 -9.24 -0.42 18.04
CA LEU A 168 -8.03 -0.50 18.86
C LEU A 168 -8.35 -0.07 20.29
N THR A 169 -7.63 -0.65 21.26
CA THR A 169 -7.53 -0.08 22.60
C THR A 169 -6.72 1.22 22.57
N ASP A 170 -6.89 2.09 23.57
CA ASP A 170 -6.12 3.34 23.68
C ASP A 170 -4.60 3.08 23.71
N ASP A 171 -4.19 2.01 24.39
CA ASP A 171 -2.79 1.58 24.46
C ASP A 171 -2.24 1.09 23.12
N GLU A 172 -3.03 0.34 22.35
CA GLU A 172 -2.62 -0.09 21.00
C GLU A 172 -2.52 1.09 20.05
N HIS A 173 -3.50 1.98 20.08
CA HIS A 173 -3.49 3.21 19.29
C HIS A 173 -2.23 4.03 19.62
N LYS A 174 -1.95 4.24 20.91
CA LYS A 174 -0.78 4.98 21.37
C LYS A 174 0.53 4.33 20.88
N ARG A 175 0.71 3.03 21.06
CA ARG A 175 1.94 2.33 20.61
C ARG A 175 2.15 2.45 19.10
N ILE A 176 1.09 2.29 18.30
CA ILE A 176 1.20 2.43 16.84
C ILE A 176 1.53 3.89 16.46
N ALA A 177 0.88 4.86 17.09
CA ALA A 177 1.14 6.28 16.87
C ALA A 177 2.58 6.66 17.25
N ASP A 178 3.07 6.24 18.42
CA ASP A 178 4.41 6.55 18.91
C ASP A 178 5.50 5.99 17.99
N VAL A 179 5.34 4.73 17.52
CA VAL A 179 6.26 4.13 16.53
C VAL A 179 6.19 4.88 15.21
N SER A 180 4.98 5.22 14.74
CA SER A 180 4.78 5.97 13.49
C SER A 180 5.49 7.32 13.50
N LEU A 181 5.34 8.09 14.58
CA LEU A 181 6.03 9.38 14.73
C LEU A 181 7.54 9.23 14.87
N SER A 182 8.00 8.12 15.46
CA SER A 182 9.43 7.80 15.55
C SER A 182 10.02 7.50 14.17
N CYS A 183 9.28 6.82 13.29
CA CYS A 183 9.66 6.62 11.90
C CYS A 183 9.83 7.95 11.16
N LEU A 184 8.91 8.89 11.33
CA LEU A 184 8.99 10.19 10.66
C LEU A 184 10.30 10.90 11.03
N ARG A 185 10.62 10.96 12.33
CA ARG A 185 11.88 11.55 12.82
C ARG A 185 13.12 10.83 12.30
N ALA A 186 13.14 9.51 12.33
CA ALA A 186 14.30 8.71 11.90
C ALA A 186 14.60 8.86 10.40
N LEU A 187 13.56 9.07 9.59
CA LEU A 187 13.68 9.20 8.14
C LEU A 187 13.81 10.66 7.68
N ASP A 188 13.89 11.62 8.61
CA ASP A 188 13.85 13.06 8.32
C ASP A 188 12.65 13.44 7.43
N LEU A 189 11.50 12.88 7.79
CA LEU A 189 10.17 13.25 7.31
C LEU A 189 9.52 14.20 8.33
N GLY A 190 8.38 14.79 7.95
CA GLY A 190 7.70 15.80 8.78
C GLY A 190 7.04 16.91 7.96
N TRP A 191 7.21 16.88 6.64
CA TRP A 191 6.46 17.71 5.70
C TRP A 191 5.48 16.85 4.90
N GLY A 192 4.21 17.27 4.90
CA GLY A 192 3.17 16.61 4.12
C GLY A 192 2.72 15.26 4.66
N PRO A 193 1.89 14.54 3.89
CA PRO A 193 1.27 13.29 4.34
C PRO A 193 2.21 12.10 4.20
N THR A 194 2.13 11.19 5.16
CA THR A 194 2.81 9.88 5.12
C THR A 194 1.80 8.78 5.44
N ASN A 195 1.98 7.60 4.86
CA ASN A 195 1.26 6.39 5.24
C ASN A 195 2.24 5.30 5.65
N ILE A 196 2.01 4.73 6.84
CA ILE A 196 2.94 3.79 7.49
C ILE A 196 2.20 2.47 7.68
N GLU A 197 2.79 1.40 7.17
CA GLU A 197 2.30 0.03 7.32
C GLU A 197 2.98 -0.64 8.50
N LEU A 198 2.20 -1.18 9.44
CA LEU A 198 2.71 -1.87 10.61
C LEU A 198 2.00 -3.21 10.78
N ARG A 199 2.73 -4.23 11.24
CA ARG A 199 2.12 -5.47 11.75
C ARG A 199 2.19 -5.50 13.26
N ARG A 200 1.07 -5.83 13.91
CA ARG A 200 1.05 -6.09 15.35
C ARG A 200 1.50 -7.52 15.61
N THR A 201 2.75 -7.67 15.99
CA THR A 201 3.34 -8.95 16.39
C THR A 201 3.17 -9.20 17.88
N LYS A 202 3.62 -10.36 18.38
CA LYS A 202 3.69 -10.65 19.82
C LYS A 202 4.62 -9.70 20.59
N LEU A 203 5.59 -9.09 19.91
CA LEU A 203 6.56 -8.15 20.48
C LEU A 203 6.08 -6.69 20.40
N GLY A 204 4.92 -6.44 19.78
CA GLY A 204 4.39 -5.11 19.53
C GLY A 204 4.33 -4.74 18.03
N PRO A 205 4.05 -3.48 17.70
CA PRO A 205 4.00 -3.01 16.32
C PRO A 205 5.39 -3.06 15.68
N VAL A 206 5.49 -3.73 14.54
CA VAL A 206 6.68 -3.83 13.69
C VAL A 206 6.39 -3.11 12.37
N VAL A 207 7.29 -2.21 11.97
CA VAL A 207 7.15 -1.39 10.77
C VAL A 207 7.45 -2.22 9.53
N ILE A 208 6.45 -2.33 8.65
CA ILE A 208 6.59 -3.01 7.36
C ILE A 208 7.06 -2.03 6.30
N GLU A 209 6.50 -0.83 6.25
CA GLU A 209 6.88 0.16 5.23
C GLU A 209 6.44 1.56 5.63
N VAL A 210 7.32 2.54 5.44
CA VAL A 210 6.98 3.97 5.50
C VAL A 210 6.89 4.49 4.08
N ASN A 211 5.76 5.09 3.73
CA ASN A 211 5.52 5.65 2.40
C ASN A 211 5.31 7.16 2.54
N PRO A 212 6.24 8.00 2.05
CA PRO A 212 6.26 9.42 2.38
C PRO A 212 5.32 10.23 1.48
N ARG A 213 4.10 9.73 1.26
CA ARG A 213 3.10 10.29 0.35
C ARG A 213 1.69 10.08 0.90
N LEU A 214 0.71 10.67 0.21
CA LEU A 214 -0.70 10.29 0.38
C LEU A 214 -0.88 8.80 0.08
N ALA A 215 -1.77 8.17 0.83
CA ALA A 215 -2.26 6.86 0.45
C ALA A 215 -3.16 7.00 -0.78
N ASN A 216 -2.94 6.13 -1.76
CA ASN A 216 -3.70 6.13 -3.01
C ASN A 216 -5.19 5.89 -2.75
N ALA A 217 -6.03 6.43 -3.63
CA ALA A 217 -7.46 6.20 -3.59
C ALA A 217 -7.78 4.68 -3.66
N PRO A 218 -8.80 4.22 -2.93
CA PRO A 218 -9.74 5.01 -2.12
C PRO A 218 -9.32 5.20 -0.64
N HIS A 219 -8.08 4.93 -0.23
CA HIS A 219 -7.71 4.98 1.20
C HIS A 219 -7.83 6.38 1.81
N SER A 220 -7.41 7.44 1.09
CA SER A 220 -7.60 8.83 1.53
C SER A 220 -9.09 9.21 1.65
N GLN A 221 -9.95 8.67 0.78
CA GLN A 221 -11.39 8.85 0.83
C GLN A 221 -12.02 8.22 2.08
N LEU A 222 -11.47 7.11 2.59
CA LEU A 222 -11.96 6.51 3.85
C LEU A 222 -11.86 7.48 5.02
N ILE A 223 -10.78 8.25 5.09
CA ILE A 223 -10.55 9.26 6.14
C ILE A 223 -11.55 10.40 6.01
N GLN A 224 -11.83 10.83 4.79
CA GLN A 224 -12.85 11.85 4.52
C GLN A 224 -14.25 11.37 4.92
N LEU A 225 -14.61 10.13 4.57
CA LEU A 225 -15.92 9.56 4.91
C LEU A 225 -16.09 9.33 6.41
N ALA A 226 -15.03 8.85 7.08
CA ALA A 226 -15.03 8.50 8.50
C ALA A 226 -14.92 9.71 9.44
N TYR A 227 -14.02 10.66 9.14
CA TYR A 227 -13.70 11.79 10.01
C TYR A 227 -14.04 13.17 9.42
N GLY A 228 -14.41 13.25 8.14
CA GLY A 228 -14.70 14.53 7.48
C GLY A 228 -13.45 15.38 7.22
N ILE A 229 -12.28 14.72 7.17
CA ILE A 229 -10.99 15.33 6.87
C ILE A 229 -10.63 14.94 5.43
N ASP A 230 -10.60 15.92 4.54
CA ASP A 230 -10.16 15.72 3.15
C ASP A 230 -8.65 15.93 3.06
N LEU A 231 -7.89 14.85 3.23
CA LEU A 231 -6.42 14.92 3.21
C LEU A 231 -5.84 15.41 1.89
N ILE A 232 -6.54 15.24 0.77
CA ILE A 232 -6.08 15.76 -0.52
C ILE A 232 -6.17 17.29 -0.48
N THR A 233 -7.33 17.82 -0.10
CA THR A 233 -7.52 19.27 0.06
C THR A 233 -6.56 19.85 1.10
N GLU A 234 -6.36 19.18 2.23
CA GLU A 234 -5.41 19.64 3.26
C GLU A 234 -3.95 19.59 2.78
N HIS A 235 -3.56 18.60 1.96
CA HIS A 235 -2.24 18.54 1.33
C HIS A 235 -2.07 19.66 0.29
N ILE A 236 -3.09 19.94 -0.53
CA ILE A 236 -3.06 21.05 -1.49
C ILE A 236 -2.84 22.39 -0.77
N LYS A 237 -3.55 22.62 0.35
CA LYS A 237 -3.34 23.84 1.17
C LYS A 237 -1.88 23.96 1.62
N LEU A 238 -1.28 22.88 2.09
CA LEU A 238 0.12 22.88 2.50
C LEU A 238 1.05 23.23 1.33
N VAL A 239 0.84 22.59 0.18
CA VAL A 239 1.64 22.76 -1.04
C VAL A 239 1.63 24.21 -1.52
N ILE A 240 0.52 24.93 -1.37
CA ILE A 240 0.40 26.35 -1.74
C ILE A 240 0.76 27.32 -0.59
N GLY A 241 1.44 26.85 0.46
CA GLY A 241 1.92 27.67 1.59
C GLY A 241 0.87 28.00 2.66
N GLY A 242 -0.31 27.37 2.59
CA GLY A 242 -1.37 27.50 3.58
C GLY A 242 -1.20 26.58 4.79
N LYS A 243 -2.11 26.71 5.76
CA LYS A 243 -2.21 25.82 6.92
C LYS A 243 -3.24 24.72 6.65
N TRP A 244 -2.91 23.48 7.02
CA TRP A 244 -3.86 22.37 7.03
C TRP A 244 -4.71 22.37 8.30
N ASN A 245 -5.83 21.64 8.26
CA ASN A 245 -6.72 21.45 9.40
C ASN A 245 -7.22 20.01 9.49
N LEU A 246 -6.76 19.28 10.51
CA LEU A 246 -7.10 17.88 10.76
C LEU A 246 -8.22 17.71 11.79
N ARG A 247 -8.99 18.77 12.10
CA ARG A 247 -10.11 18.69 13.04
C ARG A 247 -11.16 17.72 12.53
N LYS A 248 -11.37 16.63 13.27
CA LYS A 248 -12.46 15.66 13.02
C LYS A 248 -13.81 16.37 13.08
N ARG A 249 -14.61 16.21 12.03
CA ARG A 249 -15.96 16.81 11.89
C ARG A 249 -17.09 15.80 12.11
N ARG A 250 -16.75 14.52 12.14
CA ARG A 250 -17.67 13.39 12.31
C ARG A 250 -16.89 12.21 12.92
N SER A 251 -17.63 11.23 13.40
CA SER A 251 -17.09 10.00 13.98
C SER A 251 -17.82 8.80 13.39
N HIS A 252 -17.48 8.46 12.16
CA HIS A 252 -18.02 7.32 11.41
C HIS A 252 -16.95 6.24 11.20
N SER A 253 -17.34 5.13 10.61
CA SER A 253 -16.45 4.12 10.05
C SER A 253 -16.67 4.02 8.54
N ALA A 254 -15.59 3.96 7.79
CA ALA A 254 -15.57 3.74 6.35
C ALA A 254 -14.70 2.52 6.04
N ALA A 255 -15.06 1.78 5.00
CA ALA A 255 -14.33 0.60 4.57
C ALA A 255 -14.33 0.48 3.06
N VAL A 256 -13.27 -0.11 2.52
CA VAL A 256 -13.17 -0.51 1.11
C VAL A 256 -12.98 -2.02 1.03
N ARG A 257 -13.69 -2.69 0.12
CA ARG A 257 -13.40 -4.06 -0.32
C ARG A 257 -12.97 -4.04 -1.79
N SER A 258 -11.77 -4.53 -2.08
CA SER A 258 -11.31 -4.86 -3.42
C SER A 258 -11.79 -6.25 -3.81
N LEU A 259 -12.34 -6.39 -5.01
CA LEU A 259 -12.72 -7.68 -5.58
C LEU A 259 -11.55 -8.24 -6.38
N LEU A 260 -11.16 -9.46 -6.05
CA LEU A 260 -10.05 -10.18 -6.67
C LEU A 260 -10.60 -11.40 -7.42
N PRO A 261 -10.14 -11.67 -8.66
CA PRO A 261 -10.51 -12.84 -9.40
C PRO A 261 -9.92 -14.10 -8.74
N ASP A 262 -10.67 -15.20 -8.82
CA ASP A 262 -10.29 -16.50 -8.24
C ASP A 262 -9.41 -17.34 -9.18
N ARG A 263 -9.33 -16.97 -10.47
CA ARG A 263 -8.59 -17.68 -11.52
C ARG A 263 -8.12 -16.74 -12.63
N ASP A 264 -7.22 -17.27 -13.45
CA ASP A 264 -6.78 -16.64 -14.70
C ASP A 264 -7.72 -17.04 -15.85
N GLY A 265 -7.86 -16.18 -16.85
CA GLY A 265 -8.70 -16.45 -18.03
C GLY A 265 -9.22 -15.20 -18.73
N ILE A 266 -10.26 -15.35 -19.54
CA ILE A 266 -10.99 -14.24 -20.17
C ILE A 266 -12.23 -13.92 -19.33
N LEU A 267 -12.37 -12.65 -18.92
CA LEU A 267 -13.57 -12.19 -18.22
C LEU A 267 -14.76 -12.22 -19.18
N ASP A 268 -15.74 -13.11 -18.96
CA ASP A 268 -16.92 -13.19 -19.82
C ASP A 268 -17.86 -12.00 -19.58
N TRP A 269 -18.07 -11.69 -18.29
CA TRP A 269 -18.91 -10.59 -17.83
C TRP A 269 -18.63 -10.29 -16.35
N ILE A 270 -18.93 -9.05 -15.96
CA ILE A 270 -19.02 -8.57 -14.57
C ILE A 270 -20.29 -7.72 -14.47
N ARG A 271 -21.11 -7.94 -13.43
CA ARG A 271 -22.43 -7.30 -13.29
C ARG A 271 -22.76 -7.02 -11.83
N GLY A 272 -23.75 -6.15 -11.61
CA GLY A 272 -24.30 -5.89 -10.29
C GLY A 272 -23.77 -4.63 -9.62
N ASP A 273 -22.89 -3.90 -10.30
CA ASP A 273 -22.41 -2.56 -9.96
C ASP A 273 -23.56 -1.60 -9.59
N ARG A 274 -24.63 -1.56 -10.38
CA ARG A 274 -25.80 -0.71 -10.08
C ARG A 274 -26.55 -1.14 -8.80
N ARG A 275 -26.66 -2.45 -8.57
CA ARG A 275 -27.31 -2.99 -7.36
C ARG A 275 -26.46 -2.69 -6.12
N ALA A 276 -25.15 -2.90 -6.22
CA ALA A 276 -24.19 -2.57 -5.18
C ALA A 276 -24.22 -1.07 -4.86
N ALA A 277 -24.20 -0.20 -5.87
CA ALA A 277 -24.28 1.25 -5.69
C ALA A 277 -25.60 1.72 -5.07
N ALA A 278 -26.69 0.97 -5.26
CA ALA A 278 -28.01 1.27 -4.67
C ALA A 278 -28.11 0.86 -3.18
N VAL A 279 -27.15 0.11 -2.63
CA VAL A 279 -27.16 -0.26 -1.21
C VAL A 279 -26.92 1.00 -0.36
N SER A 280 -27.88 1.32 0.51
CA SER A 280 -27.78 2.48 1.41
C SER A 280 -26.50 2.43 2.26
N GLY A 281 -25.68 3.48 2.15
CA GLY A 281 -24.39 3.62 2.82
C GLY A 281 -23.17 3.23 1.96
N VAL A 282 -23.37 2.74 0.74
CA VAL A 282 -22.30 2.66 -0.26
C VAL A 282 -21.99 4.06 -0.78
N ALA A 283 -20.72 4.42 -0.74
CA ALA A 283 -20.22 5.70 -1.21
C ALA A 283 -19.70 5.61 -2.65
N GLU A 284 -19.11 4.48 -3.02
CA GLU A 284 -18.51 4.30 -4.35
C GLU A 284 -18.49 2.83 -4.76
N VAL A 285 -18.73 2.57 -6.03
CA VAL A 285 -18.45 1.30 -6.70
C VAL A 285 -17.64 1.61 -7.93
N LYS A 286 -16.46 1.02 -8.07
CA LYS A 286 -15.59 1.21 -9.24
C LYS A 286 -15.19 -0.13 -9.82
N LEU A 287 -15.45 -0.31 -11.11
CA LEU A 287 -14.95 -1.44 -11.90
C LEU A 287 -13.71 -0.98 -12.69
N PHE A 288 -12.72 -1.86 -12.81
CA PHE A 288 -11.47 -1.60 -13.54
C PHE A 288 -11.36 -2.37 -14.85
N VAL A 289 -12.26 -3.33 -15.07
CA VAL A 289 -12.20 -4.27 -16.17
C VAL A 289 -13.53 -4.33 -16.90
N GLU A 290 -13.45 -4.64 -18.19
CA GLU A 290 -14.61 -4.82 -19.06
C GLU A 290 -14.69 -6.27 -19.56
N PRO A 291 -15.88 -6.75 -19.98
CA PRO A 291 -16.00 -8.05 -20.65
C PRO A 291 -14.96 -8.22 -21.76
N LYS A 292 -14.48 -9.44 -21.93
CA LYS A 292 -13.40 -9.87 -22.84
C LYS A 292 -11.99 -9.44 -22.43
N THR A 293 -11.82 -8.79 -21.27
CA THR A 293 -10.48 -8.49 -20.72
C THR A 293 -9.77 -9.79 -20.32
N PRO A 294 -8.53 -10.04 -20.77
CA PRO A 294 -7.69 -11.10 -20.24
C PRO A 294 -7.25 -10.79 -18.80
N ILE A 295 -7.48 -11.73 -17.89
CA ILE A 295 -7.10 -11.67 -16.49
C ILE A 295 -5.97 -12.67 -16.24
N VAL A 296 -4.81 -12.14 -15.86
CA VAL A 296 -3.65 -12.93 -15.43
C VAL A 296 -3.22 -12.42 -14.06
N ARG A 297 -3.45 -13.20 -13.00
CA ARG A 297 -3.12 -12.77 -11.65
C ARG A 297 -1.61 -12.69 -11.47
N LYS A 298 -1.15 -11.58 -10.91
CA LYS A 298 0.26 -11.27 -10.65
C LYS A 298 0.61 -11.39 -9.18
N GLY A 299 -0.39 -11.44 -8.29
CA GLY A 299 -0.19 -11.44 -6.85
C GLY A 299 0.07 -10.05 -6.27
N ASP A 300 -0.34 -8.99 -6.97
CA ASP A 300 -0.12 -7.61 -6.57
C ASP A 300 -1.38 -6.74 -6.77
N TYR A 301 -1.27 -5.43 -6.50
CA TYR A 301 -2.41 -4.51 -6.53
C TYR A 301 -3.19 -4.49 -7.86
N ARG A 302 -2.56 -4.92 -8.97
CA ARG A 302 -3.16 -4.93 -10.32
C ARG A 302 -4.17 -6.05 -10.51
N ASP A 303 -4.25 -7.01 -9.59
CA ASP A 303 -5.22 -8.10 -9.64
C ASP A 303 -6.66 -7.65 -9.34
N LYS A 304 -6.85 -6.41 -8.89
CA LYS A 304 -8.16 -5.88 -8.54
C LYS A 304 -9.01 -5.65 -9.79
N ILE A 305 -10.18 -6.29 -9.84
CA ILE A 305 -11.15 -6.07 -10.92
C ILE A 305 -12.18 -4.99 -10.57
N ALA A 306 -12.38 -4.74 -9.28
CA ALA A 306 -13.26 -3.71 -8.77
C ALA A 306 -12.92 -3.34 -7.32
N TYR A 307 -13.49 -2.25 -6.83
CA TYR A 307 -13.66 -2.04 -5.39
C TYR A 307 -15.03 -1.43 -5.08
N ILE A 308 -15.42 -1.59 -3.81
CA ILE A 308 -16.61 -0.97 -3.22
C ILE A 308 -16.18 -0.24 -1.96
N VAL A 309 -16.65 1.00 -1.79
CA VAL A 309 -16.47 1.81 -0.58
C VAL A 309 -17.81 1.98 0.11
N ALA A 310 -17.86 1.73 1.41
CA ALA A 310 -19.04 1.94 2.25
C ALA A 310 -18.67 2.76 3.48
N ALA A 311 -19.63 3.53 4.00
CA ALA A 311 -19.46 4.28 5.24
C ALA A 311 -20.77 4.35 6.04
N SER A 312 -20.63 4.33 7.36
CA SER A 312 -21.76 4.50 8.28
C SER A 312 -21.27 4.97 9.66
N PRO A 313 -22.17 5.43 10.54
CA PRO A 313 -21.79 5.80 11.91
C PRO A 313 -21.23 4.66 12.79
N SER A 314 -21.26 3.40 12.34
CA SER A 314 -20.87 2.24 13.15
C SER A 314 -19.98 1.29 12.36
N HIS A 315 -18.89 0.81 12.98
CA HIS A 315 -17.99 -0.19 12.39
C HIS A 315 -18.73 -1.45 11.92
N ALA A 316 -19.54 -2.07 12.79
CA ALA A 316 -20.31 -3.26 12.46
C ALA A 316 -21.29 -3.04 11.28
N ARG A 317 -22.00 -1.90 11.27
CA ARG A 317 -22.93 -1.55 10.20
C ARG A 317 -22.20 -1.30 8.87
N THR A 318 -21.03 -0.65 8.91
CA THR A 318 -20.19 -0.43 7.71
C THR A 318 -19.79 -1.77 7.10
N GLY A 319 -19.31 -2.73 7.91
CA GLY A 319 -19.02 -4.08 7.44
C GLY A 319 -20.23 -4.78 6.82
N ALA A 320 -21.41 -4.68 7.45
CA ALA A 320 -22.63 -5.29 6.91
C ALA A 320 -23.12 -4.65 5.61
N ILE A 321 -22.98 -3.33 5.45
CA ILE A 321 -23.28 -2.62 4.19
C ILE A 321 -22.33 -3.10 3.09
N LEU A 322 -21.03 -3.11 3.40
CA LEU A 322 -20.00 -3.51 2.46
C LEU A 322 -20.22 -4.95 1.98
N GLN A 323 -20.49 -5.88 2.89
CA GLN A 323 -20.78 -7.27 2.54
C GLN A 323 -21.98 -7.39 1.61
N ARG A 324 -23.13 -6.75 1.92
CA ARG A 324 -24.30 -6.78 1.04
C ARG A 324 -24.04 -6.22 -0.36
N ALA A 325 -23.21 -5.17 -0.45
CA ALA A 325 -22.84 -4.59 -1.72
C ALA A 325 -21.91 -5.52 -2.52
N VAL A 326 -20.94 -6.16 -1.86
CA VAL A 326 -20.07 -7.19 -2.44
C VAL A 326 -20.89 -8.36 -2.98
N ASP A 327 -21.84 -8.87 -2.18
CA ASP A 327 -22.73 -9.98 -2.56
C ASP A 327 -23.67 -9.64 -3.73
N SER A 328 -23.74 -8.36 -4.12
CA SER A 328 -24.52 -7.92 -5.27
C SER A 328 -23.72 -7.95 -6.59
N ILE A 329 -22.39 -8.10 -6.52
CA ILE A 329 -21.48 -8.14 -7.67
C ILE A 329 -21.09 -9.59 -7.98
N ASP A 330 -21.32 -9.98 -9.22
CA ASP A 330 -20.96 -11.30 -9.75
C ASP A 330 -20.10 -11.15 -11.01
N TRP A 331 -19.27 -12.15 -11.29
CA TRP A 331 -18.50 -12.24 -12.53
C TRP A 331 -18.29 -13.69 -12.98
N SER A 332 -17.95 -13.87 -14.25
CA SER A 332 -17.54 -15.15 -14.84
C SER A 332 -16.23 -15.00 -15.58
N ILE A 333 -15.33 -15.96 -15.40
CA ILE A 333 -14.04 -16.03 -16.10
C ILE A 333 -13.91 -17.40 -16.75
N THR A 334 -13.82 -17.43 -18.07
CA THR A 334 -13.49 -18.63 -18.83
C THR A 334 -11.97 -18.83 -18.80
N PRO A 335 -11.44 -19.97 -18.31
CA PRO A 335 -10.00 -20.22 -18.31
C PRO A 335 -9.38 -20.08 -19.70
N PHE A 336 -8.11 -19.66 -19.77
CA PHE A 336 -7.39 -19.69 -21.04
C PHE A 336 -7.41 -21.12 -21.63
N PRO A 337 -7.51 -21.27 -22.95
CA PRO A 337 -7.33 -22.57 -23.57
C PRO A 337 -5.98 -23.12 -23.14
N ALA A 338 -5.95 -24.40 -22.73
CA ALA A 338 -4.71 -25.06 -22.37
C ALA A 338 -3.73 -24.92 -23.53
N GLN A 339 -2.54 -24.36 -23.28
CA GLN A 339 -1.50 -24.43 -24.28
C GLN A 339 -1.17 -25.91 -24.49
N PRO A 340 -1.09 -26.40 -25.75
CA PRO A 340 -0.61 -27.75 -25.99
C PRO A 340 0.76 -27.87 -25.33
N SER A 341 0.94 -28.91 -24.51
CA SER A 341 2.22 -29.21 -23.88
C SER A 341 3.28 -29.29 -24.98
N ASP A 342 4.32 -28.46 -24.91
CA ASP A 342 5.57 -28.67 -25.65
C ASP A 342 6.24 -29.95 -25.11
N ASN A 343 5.68 -31.09 -25.53
CA ASN A 343 6.31 -32.40 -25.48
C ASN A 343 6.85 -32.69 -26.88
N SER A 344 7.95 -32.01 -27.22
CA SER A 344 8.85 -32.29 -28.34
C SER A 344 10.04 -31.35 -28.14
N ILE A 345 11.27 -31.78 -27.83
CA ILE A 345 12.07 -32.92 -28.30
C ILE A 345 13.01 -33.38 -27.17
#